data_AF-A0A3R6RV68-F1
#
_entry.id   AF-A0A3R6RV68-F1
#
_cell.length_a   1.000
_cell.length_b   1.000
_cell.length_c   1.000
_cell.angle_alpha   90.00
_cell.angle_beta   90.00
_cell.angle_gamma   90.00
#
_symmetry.space_group_name_H-M   'P 1'
#
loop_
_entity.id
_entity.type
_entity.pdbx_description
1 polymer ?
#
loop_
_entity_poly.entity_id
_entity_poly.type
_entity_poly.pdbx_seq_one_letter_code
_entity_poly.pdbx_strand_id
1 'polypeptide(L)' 'MDTPRYKTIISVLNSSCEGFDEYVEMSKRISLFIETDGASESGGMMDESYIGQFAVLQDKLYKLALEKKKNESC' A
#
# COMPACT_ATOMS: atom_id res chain seq x y z
N MET A 1 -18.41 2.97 -8.40
CA MET A 1 -17.16 3.48 -7.81
C MET A 1 -16.13 2.38 -7.94
N ASP A 2 -14.97 2.67 -8.52
CA ASP A 2 -13.88 1.69 -8.56
C ASP A 2 -13.43 1.37 -7.13
N THR A 3 -13.21 0.08 -6.85
CA THR A 3 -12.66 -0.35 -5.56
C THR A 3 -11.28 0.28 -5.38
N PRO A 4 -11.00 0.99 -4.27
CA PRO A 4 -9.68 1.53 -4.00
C PRO A 4 -8.60 0.45 -4.07
N ARG A 5 -7.45 0.77 -4.68
CA ARG A 5 -6.34 -0.18 -4.91
C ARG A 5 -5.95 -0.94 -3.64
N TYR A 6 -5.85 -0.23 -2.51
CA TYR A 6 -5.48 -0.83 -1.23
C TYR A 6 -6.46 -1.93 -0.79
N LYS A 7 -7.78 -1.73 -1.00
CA LYS A 7 -8.80 -2.73 -0.62
C LYS A 7 -8.63 -4.02 -1.43
N THR A 8 -8.33 -3.90 -2.71
CA THR A 8 -8.06 -5.05 -3.59
C THR A 8 -6.79 -5.78 -3.18
N ILE A 9 -5.73 -5.04 -2.82
CA ILE A 9 -4.46 -5.62 -2.36
C ILE A 9 -4.68 -6.44 -1.08
N ILE A 10 -5.25 -5.83 -0.03
CA ILE A 10 -5.43 -6.48 1.28
C ILE A 10 -6.44 -7.64 1.25
N SER A 11 -7.38 -7.65 0.28
CA SER A 11 -8.37 -8.72 0.19
C SER A 11 -7.86 -9.97 -0.55
N VAL A 12 -6.76 -9.87 -1.30
CA VAL A 12 -6.28 -10.95 -2.20
C VAL A 12 -4.87 -11.42 -1.83
N LEU A 13 -4.00 -10.49 -1.44
CA LEU A 13 -2.62 -10.78 -1.06
C LEU A 13 -2.51 -10.94 0.46
N ASN A 14 -1.42 -11.58 0.89
CA ASN A 14 -1.09 -11.79 2.29
C ASN A 14 0.44 -11.76 2.45
N SER A 15 0.95 -11.99 3.67
CA SER A 15 2.38 -11.92 4.00
C SER A 15 3.27 -12.93 3.26
N SER A 16 2.72 -13.91 2.55
CA SER A 16 3.53 -14.75 1.65
C SER A 16 3.87 -14.07 0.32
N CYS A 17 3.23 -12.94 0.00
CA CYS A 17 3.52 -12.16 -1.20
C CYS A 17 4.68 -11.18 -0.93
N GLU A 18 5.70 -11.26 -1.79
CA GLU A 18 6.86 -10.36 -1.71
C GLU A 18 6.42 -8.89 -1.73
N GLY A 19 6.94 -8.11 -0.78
CA GLY A 19 6.63 -6.69 -0.61
C GLY A 19 5.28 -6.39 0.06
N PHE A 20 4.46 -7.39 0.41
CA PHE A 20 3.18 -7.14 1.09
C PHE A 20 3.36 -6.58 2.49
N ASP A 21 4.25 -7.16 3.30
CA ASP A 21 4.49 -6.68 4.67
C ASP A 21 5.07 -5.26 4.67
N GLU A 22 6.02 -5.00 3.77
CA GLU A 22 6.56 -3.64 3.54
C GLU A 22 5.45 -2.66 3.16
N TYR A 23 4.55 -3.04 2.24
CA TYR A 23 3.42 -2.20 1.85
C TYR A 23 2.49 -1.89 3.04
N VAL A 24 2.21 -2.87 3.89
CA VAL A 24 1.39 -2.69 5.10
C VAL A 24 2.08 -1.75 6.08
N GLU A 25 3.38 -1.90 6.31
CA GLU A 25 4.15 -1.02 7.19
C GLU A 25 4.19 0.41 6.66
N MET A 26 4.46 0.60 5.36
CA MET A 26 4.45 1.92 4.74
C MET A 26 3.07 2.57 4.78
N SER A 27 2.01 1.80 4.53
CA SER A 27 0.63 2.26 4.62
C SER A 27 0.28 2.75 6.03
N LYS A 28 0.72 2.03 7.07
CA LYS A 28 0.52 2.44 8.48
C LYS A 28 1.21 3.77 8.78
N ARG A 29 2.45 3.95 8.35
CA ARG A 29 3.20 5.20 8.55
C ARG A 29 2.52 6.38 7.85
N ILE A 30 2.10 6.20 6.59
CA ILE A 30 1.36 7.23 5.83
C ILE A 30 0.02 7.56 6.50
N SER A 31 -0.69 6.54 6.98
CA SER A 31 -1.97 6.75 7.69
C SER A 31 -1.74 7.57 8.96
N LEU A 32 -0.72 7.23 9.76
CA LEU A 32 -0.35 7.97 10.97
C LEU A 32 0.06 9.42 10.65
N PHE A 33 0.81 9.63 9.56
CA PHE A 33 1.16 10.97 9.10
C PHE A 33 -0.08 11.81 8.79
N ILE A 34 -1.07 11.25 8.09
CA ILE A 34 -2.34 11.94 7.79
C ILE A 34 -3.15 12.20 9.07
N GLU A 35 -3.29 11.19 9.94
CA GLU A 35 -4.05 11.29 11.19
C GLU A 35 -3.48 12.32 12.16
N THR A 36 -2.17 12.53 12.13
CA THR A 36 -1.46 13.47 13.01
C THR A 36 -1.20 14.82 12.36
N ASP A 37 -1.74 15.10 11.18
CA ASP A 37 -1.46 16.30 10.38
C ASP A 37 0.05 16.57 10.25
N GLY A 38 0.80 15.50 10.03
CA GLY A 38 2.25 15.50 9.88
C GLY A 38 3.05 15.43 11.18
N ALA A 39 2.44 15.54 12.36
CA ALA A 39 3.17 15.56 13.63
C ALA A 39 3.91 14.26 13.97
N SER A 40 3.60 13.14 13.30
CA SER A 40 4.34 11.88 13.44
C SER A 40 5.73 11.88 12.80
N GLU A 41 6.02 12.83 11.91
CA GLU A 41 7.29 12.91 11.19
C GLU A 41 8.13 14.09 11.68
N SER A 42 9.45 13.87 11.78
CA SER A 42 10.38 14.94 12.19
C SER A 42 10.37 16.06 11.17
N GLY A 43 9.82 17.21 11.52
CA GLY A 43 9.69 18.38 10.64
C GLY A 43 8.33 18.53 9.96
N GLY A 44 7.35 17.67 10.27
CA GLY A 44 5.98 17.81 9.76
C GLY A 44 5.81 17.40 8.30
N MET A 45 6.84 16.80 7.69
CA MET A 45 6.85 16.42 6.27
C MET A 45 7.35 15.00 6.11
N MET A 46 6.68 14.24 5.25
CA MET A 46 7.15 12.92 4.83
C MET A 46 8.08 13.06 3.62
N ASP A 47 9.14 12.26 3.60
CA ASP A 47 10.10 12.22 2.49
C ASP A 47 9.40 11.85 1.17
N GLU A 48 9.58 12.68 0.14
CA GLU A 48 9.00 12.45 -1.19
C GLU A 48 9.44 11.11 -1.80
N SER A 49 10.68 10.68 -1.53
CA SER A 49 11.18 9.39 -1.98
C SER A 49 10.42 8.24 -1.34
N TYR A 50 9.99 8.39 -0.08
CA TYR A 50 9.17 7.40 0.62
C TYR A 50 7.78 7.28 0.01
N ILE A 51 7.15 8.41 -0.32
CA ILE A 51 5.87 8.44 -1.04
C ILE A 51 6.01 7.82 -2.44
N GLY A 52 7.11 8.12 -3.14
CA GLY A 52 7.42 7.53 -4.44
C GLY A 52 7.58 6.01 -4.38
N GLN A 53 8.33 5.51 -3.40
CA GLN A 53 8.49 4.07 -3.14
C GLN A 53 7.15 3.40 -2.84
N PHE A 54 6.31 4.03 -1.99
CA PHE A 54 4.99 3.52 -1.67
C PHE A 54 4.09 3.43 -2.92
N ALA A 55 4.11 4.44 -3.79
CA ALA A 55 3.32 4.45 -5.02
C ALA A 55 3.73 3.32 -5.99
N VAL A 56 5.04 3.13 -6.17
CA VAL A 56 5.60 2.05 -7.00
C VAL A 56 5.20 0.68 -6.45
N LEU A 57 5.34 0.48 -5.14
CA LEU A 57 5.00 -0.78 -4.48
C LEU A 57 3.49 -1.06 -4.56
N GLN A 58 2.65 -0.04 -4.34
CA GLN A 58 1.19 -0.15 -4.46
C GLN A 58 0.77 -0.56 -5.87
N ASP A 59 1.39 0.00 -6.92
CA ASP A 59 1.06 -0.35 -8.31
C ASP A 59 1.43 -1.80 -8.63
N LYS A 60 2.63 -2.25 -8.20
CA LYS A 60 3.07 -3.64 -8.36
C LYS A 60 2.13 -4.62 -7.69
N LEU A 61 1.82 -4.40 -6.41
CA LEU A 61 0.95 -5.30 -5.64
C LEU A 61 -0.49 -5.27 -6.16
N TYR A 62 -0.99 -4.12 -6.62
CA TYR A 62 -2.32 -4.04 -7.21
C TYR A 62 -2.44 -4.89 -8.48
N LYS A 63 -1.44 -4.83 -9.37
CA LYS A 63 -1.40 -5.68 -10.58
C LYS A 63 -1.38 -7.17 -10.21
N LEU A 64 -0.53 -7.56 -9.26
CA LEU A 64 -0.45 -8.94 -8.77
C LEU A 64 -1.79 -9.42 -8.17
N ALA A 65 -2.45 -8.57 -7.37
CA ALA A 65 -3.76 -8.87 -6.79
C ALA A 65 -4.83 -9.08 -7.87
N LEU A 66 -4.81 -8.26 -8.94
CA LEU A 66 -5.73 -8.43 -10.08
C LEU A 66 -5.49 -9.75 -10.83
N GLU A 67 -4.24 -10.14 -11.02
CA GLU A 67 -3.89 -11.42 -11.66
C GLU A 67 -4.36 -12.61 -10.83
N LYS A 68 -4.07 -12.61 -9.53
CA LYS A 68 -4.49 -13.69 -8.62
C LYS A 68 -6.00 -13.82 -8.53
N LYS A 69 -6.73 -12.70 -8.45
CA LYS A 69 -8.19 -12.69 -8.44
C LYS A 69 -8.80 -13.30 -9.71
N LYS A 70 -8.18 -13.07 -10.88
CA LYS A 70 -8.61 -13.68 -12.14
C LYS A 70 -8.40 -15.20 -12.13
N ASN A 71 -7.26 -15.66 -11.60
CA ASN A 71 -6.94 -17.09 -11.54
C ASN A 71 -7.83 -17.86 -10.55
N GLU A 72 -8.28 -17.23 -9.46
CA GLU A 72 -9.22 -17.82 -8.50
C GLU A 72 -10.67 -17.83 -8.98
N SER A 73 -11.00 -17.06 -10.03
CA SER A 73 -12.35 -17.00 -10.62
C SER A 73 -12.56 -17.98 -11.78
N CYS A 74 -11.65 -18.95 -11.96
CA CYS A 74 -11.64 -19.95 -13.03
C CYS A 74 -11.86 -21.35 -12.42
#